data_AF-A0A535P896-F1
#
_entry.id   AF-A0A535P896-F1
#
_cell.length_a   1.000
_cell.length_b   1.000
_cell.length_c   1.000
_cell.angle_alpha   90.00
_cell.angle_beta   90.00
_cell.angle_gamma   90.00
#
_symmetry.space_group_name_H-M   'P 1'
#
loop_
_entity.id
_entity.type
_entity.pdbx_description
1 polymer ?
#
loop_
_entity_poly.entity_id
_entity_poly.type
_entity_poly.pdbx_seq_one_letter_code
_entity_poly.pdbx_strand_id
1 'polypeptide(L)'
;MSLRPNQVFALSLPFPLLNGPAARSTLEAVGRALLTTYGLRTLDPHDRAYRGTYAGDRVARDGAYHQGSAWAWLIGAYAEAVERVTG
;
A
#
# COMPACT_ATOMS: atom_id res chain seq x y z
N MET A 1 -13.14 -7.80 -2.89
CA MET A 1 -11.67 -7.97 -2.99
C MET A 1 -11.04 -6.74 -2.36
N SER A 2 -9.95 -6.87 -1.61
CA SER A 2 -9.33 -5.75 -0.88
C SER A 2 -7.92 -5.53 -1.42
N LEU A 3 -7.61 -4.32 -1.88
CA LEU A 3 -6.26 -3.92 -2.26
C LEU A 3 -5.57 -3.25 -1.07
N ARG A 4 -4.37 -3.73 -0.74
CA ARG A 4 -3.59 -3.33 0.43
C ARG A 4 -2.11 -3.18 0.09
N PRO A 5 -1.38 -2.31 0.81
CA PRO A 5 -0.01 -1.98 0.41
C PRO A 5 0.98 -3.12 0.66
N ASN A 6 0.63 -4.12 1.47
CA ASN A 6 1.53 -5.22 1.84
C ASN A 6 2.09 -6.01 0.64
N GLN A 7 1.43 -5.93 -0.52
CA GLN A 7 1.91 -6.53 -1.77
C GLN A 7 3.30 -6.00 -2.18
N VAL A 8 3.67 -4.78 -1.80
CA VAL A 8 5.00 -4.21 -2.12
C VAL A 8 6.13 -5.05 -1.52
N PHE A 9 5.92 -5.75 -0.40
CA PHE A 9 6.95 -6.60 0.18
C PHE A 9 7.29 -7.78 -0.72
N ALA A 10 6.30 -8.37 -1.41
CA ALA A 10 6.58 -9.46 -2.35
C ALA A 10 7.46 -9.01 -3.53
N LEU A 11 7.45 -7.71 -3.84
CA LEU A 11 8.22 -7.08 -4.91
C LEU A 11 9.58 -6.52 -4.45
N SER A 12 9.67 -6.10 -3.18
CA SER A 12 10.86 -5.40 -2.64
C SER A 12 11.91 -6.33 -2.05
N LEU A 13 11.63 -7.62 -1.90
CA LEU A 13 12.61 -8.56 -1.34
C LEU A 13 13.83 -8.70 -2.26
N PRO A 14 15.04 -8.98 -1.69
CA PRO A 14 16.23 -9.27 -2.48
C PRO A 14 16.03 -10.42 -3.47
N PHE A 15 15.22 -11.41 -3.07
CA PHE A 15 14.76 -12.52 -3.91
C PHE A 15 13.26 -12.34 -4.14
N PRO A 16 12.83 -11.77 -5.27
CA PRO A 16 11.45 -11.39 -5.49
C PRO A 16 10.54 -12.62 -5.60
N LEU A 17 9.42 -12.60 -4.88
CA LEU A 17 8.42 -13.67 -4.90
C LEU A 17 7.49 -13.57 -6.13
N LEU A 18 7.47 -12.40 -6.79
CA LEU A 18 6.67 -12.13 -7.96
C LEU A 18 7.49 -11.36 -8.99
N ASN A 19 7.44 -11.76 -10.26
CA ASN A 19 8.22 -11.18 -11.35
C ASN A 19 7.39 -10.94 -12.61
N GLY A 20 7.97 -10.24 -13.59
CA GLY A 20 7.41 -10.08 -14.92
C GLY A 20 6.07 -9.32 -14.94
N PRO A 21 5.11 -9.69 -15.82
CA PRO A 21 3.85 -8.97 -15.98
C PRO A 21 3.01 -8.87 -14.70
N ALA A 22 3.05 -9.91 -13.85
CA ALA A 22 2.30 -9.92 -12.60
C ALA A 22 2.88 -8.93 -11.59
N ALA A 23 4.21 -8.82 -11.50
CA ALA A 23 4.88 -7.83 -10.65
C ALA A 23 4.56 -6.39 -11.09
N ARG A 24 4.61 -6.14 -12.41
CA ARG A 24 4.26 -4.83 -12.99
C ARG A 24 2.82 -4.44 -12.71
N SER A 25 1.87 -5.34 -12.98
CA SER A 25 0.45 -5.10 -12.69
C SER A 25 0.19 -4.84 -11.21
N THR A 26 0.87 -5.57 -10.32
CA THR A 26 0.76 -5.39 -8.86
C THR A 26 1.30 -4.03 -8.42
N LEU A 27 2.51 -3.65 -8.87
CA LEU A 27 3.12 -2.37 -8.56
C LEU A 27 2.23 -1.21 -9.03
N GLU A 28 1.74 -1.30 -10.26
CA GLU A 28 0.85 -0.30 -10.84
C GLU A 28 -0.46 -0.15 -10.08
N ALA A 29 -1.09 -1.27 -9.67
CA ALA A 29 -2.31 -1.24 -8.88
C ALA A 29 -2.09 -0.54 -7.53
N VAL A 30 -1.02 -0.89 -6.81
CA VAL A 30 -0.64 -0.25 -5.55
C VAL A 30 -0.34 1.23 -5.76
N GLY A 31 0.47 1.58 -6.76
CA GLY A 31 0.87 2.95 -7.04
C GLY A 31 -0.32 3.84 -7.38
N ARG A 32 -1.24 3.37 -8.23
CA ARG A 32 -2.44 4.14 -8.62
C ARG A 32 -3.43 4.34 -7.47
N ALA A 33 -3.67 3.31 -6.67
CA ALA A 33 -4.74 3.35 -5.68
C ALA A 33 -4.29 3.86 -4.30
N LEU A 34 -3.07 3.54 -3.88
CA LEU A 34 -2.64 3.65 -2.49
C LEU A 34 -1.57 4.71 -2.25
N LEU A 35 -0.80 5.12 -3.28
CA LEU A 35 0.26 6.12 -3.11
C LEU A 35 -0.31 7.50 -2.81
N THR A 36 0.29 8.17 -1.84
CA THR A 36 0.00 9.55 -1.45
C THR A 36 1.31 10.32 -1.30
N THR A 37 1.23 11.63 -1.08
CA THR A 37 2.39 12.49 -0.85
C THR A 37 3.29 12.03 0.30
N TYR A 38 2.74 11.38 1.33
CA TYR A 38 3.47 11.06 2.57
C TYR A 38 3.52 9.57 2.91
N GLY A 39 3.04 8.67 2.04
CA GLY A 39 2.97 7.25 2.37
C GLY A 39 2.00 6.46 1.50
N LEU A 40 1.85 5.18 1.81
CA LEU A 40 0.83 4.31 1.21
C LEU A 40 -0.39 4.18 2.14
N ARG A 41 -1.59 4.34 1.58
CA ARG A 41 -2.86 4.01 2.26
C ARG A 41 -2.90 2.52 2.58
N THR A 42 -3.41 2.18 3.77
CA THR A 42 -3.55 0.78 4.22
C THR A 42 -4.69 0.00 3.56
N LEU A 43 -5.58 0.70 2.86
CA LEU A 43 -6.73 0.14 2.16
C LEU A 43 -7.10 1.05 0.99
N ASP A 44 -7.62 0.45 -0.08
CA ASP A 44 -8.20 1.14 -1.23
C ASP A 44 -9.33 2.11 -0.81
N PRO A 45 -9.28 3.39 -1.25
CA PRO A 45 -10.37 4.36 -1.03
C PRO A 45 -11.75 3.93 -1.53
N HIS A 46 -11.83 3.02 -2.50
CA HIS A 46 -13.08 2.49 -3.03
C HIS A 46 -13.61 1.29 -2.23
N ASP A 47 -12.85 0.76 -1.26
CA ASP A 47 -13.34 -0.28 -0.37
C ASP A 47 -14.36 0.30 0.63
N ARG A 48 -15.50 -0.37 0.80
CA ARG A 48 -16.55 0.05 1.75
C ARG A 48 -16.08 0.18 3.19
N ALA A 49 -14.99 -0.50 3.56
CA ALA A 49 -14.40 -0.43 4.88
C ALA A 49 -13.40 0.73 5.05
N TYR A 50 -13.18 1.55 4.01
CA TYR A 50 -12.21 2.64 4.03
C TYR A 50 -12.54 3.71 5.08
N ARG A 51 -11.52 4.04 5.88
CA ARG A 51 -11.46 5.06 6.92
C ARG A 51 -10.11 5.77 6.81
N GLY A 52 -10.06 6.81 5.97
CA GLY A 52 -8.84 7.55 5.64
C GLY A 52 -8.35 8.51 6.73
N THR A 53 -9.21 8.84 7.70
CA THR A 53 -8.91 9.82 8.74
C THR A 53 -8.71 9.12 10.08
N TYR A 54 -7.48 9.13 10.59
CA TYR A 54 -7.16 8.70 11.95
C TYR A 54 -7.35 9.85 12.94
N ALA A 55 -8.58 10.06 13.38
CA ALA A 55 -8.93 11.14 14.33
C ALA A 55 -10.13 10.74 15.21
N GLY A 56 -10.43 11.57 16.21
CA GLY A 56 -11.55 11.37 17.11
C GLY A 56 -11.22 10.50 18.33
N ASP A 57 -12.25 9.82 18.84
CA ASP A 57 -12.12 8.95 20.01
C ASP A 57 -11.31 7.69 19.72
N ARG A 58 -11.12 6.85 20.75
CA ARG A 58 -10.36 5.61 20.61
C ARG A 58 -10.98 4.65 19.59
N VAL A 59 -12.31 4.52 19.56
CA VAL A 59 -13.00 3.58 18.66
C VAL A 59 -12.85 4.00 17.20
N ALA A 60 -12.98 5.30 16.93
CA ALA A 60 -12.78 5.86 15.60
C ALA A 60 -11.34 5.64 15.10
N ARG A 61 -10.36 5.93 15.96
CA ARG A 61 -8.93 5.76 15.67
C ARG A 61 -8.55 4.28 15.46
N ASP A 62 -8.92 3.41 16.39
CA ASP A 62 -8.65 1.96 16.29
C ASP A 62 -9.22 1.39 14.99
N GLY A 63 -10.42 1.83 14.60
CA GLY A 63 -11.05 1.41 13.36
C GLY A 63 -10.38 1.96 12.09
N ALA A 64 -9.66 3.08 12.14
CA ALA A 64 -8.97 3.68 10.99
C ALA A 64 -7.50 3.25 10.84
N TYR A 65 -6.89 2.72 11.91
CA TYR A 65 -5.45 2.46 12.02
C TYR A 65 -4.86 1.64 10.85
N HIS A 66 -5.61 0.64 10.36
CA HIS A 66 -5.25 -0.20 9.22
C HIS A 66 -6.32 -0.27 8.12
N GLN A 67 -7.21 0.73 8.08
CA GLN A 67 -8.36 0.74 7.17
C GLN A 67 -8.39 1.96 6.26
N GLY A 68 -7.26 2.60 5.98
CA GLY A 68 -7.20 3.72 5.03
C GLY A 68 -6.19 4.79 5.38
N SER A 69 -5.76 4.84 6.64
CA SER A 69 -4.64 5.66 7.11
C SER A 69 -3.40 5.38 6.27
N ALA A 70 -2.69 6.44 5.89
CA ALA A 70 -1.43 6.36 5.16
C ALA A 70 -0.25 6.13 6.12
N TRP A 71 0.66 5.24 5.75
CA TRP A 71 1.85 4.94 6.52
C TRP A 71 3.11 5.28 5.73
N ALA A 72 3.95 6.15 6.30
CA ALA A 72 5.17 6.64 5.66
C ALA A 72 6.27 5.57 5.55
N TRP A 73 6.39 4.68 6.54
CA TRP A 73 7.45 3.66 6.56
C TRP A 73 7.37 2.67 5.38
N LEU A 74 6.20 2.55 4.74
CA LEU A 74 6.01 1.70 3.56
C LEU A 74 6.68 2.27 2.29
N ILE A 75 7.08 3.54 2.29
CA ILE A 75 7.73 4.17 1.13
C ILE A 75 9.06 3.49 0.78
N GLY A 76 9.83 3.03 1.76
CA GLY A 76 11.09 2.32 1.51
C GLY A 76 10.86 1.07 0.65
N ALA A 77 9.95 0.20 1.09
CA ALA A 77 9.59 -1.01 0.35
C ALA A 77 8.94 -0.69 -1.01
N TYR A 78 8.15 0.38 -1.11
CA TYR A 78 7.59 0.81 -2.39
C TYR A 78 8.66 1.26 -3.38
N ALA A 79 9.61 2.11 -2.96
CA ALA A 79 10.71 2.56 -3.81
C ALA A 79 11.57 1.40 -4.29
N GLU A 80 11.88 0.47 -3.38
CA GLU A 80 12.58 -0.78 -3.71
C GLU A 80 11.83 -1.66 -4.71
N ALA A 81 10.50 -1.72 -4.61
CA ALA A 81 9.66 -2.43 -5.57
C ALA A 81 9.65 -1.74 -6.93
N VAL A 82 9.63 -0.40 -6.98
CA VAL A 82 9.72 0.38 -8.22
C VAL A 82 11.03 0.08 -8.95
N GLU A 83 12.15 0.18 -8.24
CA GLU A 83 13.47 -0.06 -8.82
C GLU A 83 13.57 -1.47 -9.42
N ARG A 84 13.17 -2.49 -8.67
CA ARG A 84 13.27 -3.89 -9.14
C ARG A 84 12.35 -4.25 -10.31
N VAL A 85 11.20 -3.59 -10.43
CA VAL A 85 10.18 -3.93 -11.44
C VAL A 85 10.30 -3.09 -12.71
N THR A 86 10.89 -1.90 -12.61
CA THR A 86 10.98 -0.93 -13.72
C THR A 86 12.40 -0.59 -14.16
N GLY A 87 13.41 -0.82 -13.31
CA GLY A 87 14.84 -0.63 -13.61
C GLY A 87 15.48 -1.81 -14.33
#